data_AF-A0A3B8H9L3-F1
#
_entry.id   AF-A0A3B8H9L3-F1
#
_cell.length_a   1.000
_cell.length_b   1.000
_cell.length_c   1.000
_cell.angle_alpha   90.00
_cell.angle_beta   90.00
_cell.angle_gamma   90.00
#
_symmetry.space_group_name_H-M   'P 1'
#
loop_
_entity.id
_entity.type
_entity.pdbx_description
1 polymer ?
#
loop_
_entity_poly.entity_id
_entity_poly.type
_entity_poly.pdbx_seq_one_letter_code
_entity_poly.pdbx_strand_id
1 'polypeptide(L)'
;MSFFVRKFRQSNGKTWLNRAAMAPRHPSEIRRIARGYENRSLRRMVQQALASPYFPWFFLVRNLQNLTSEPRWRRLPIRLREVASMRLLLERSRFFLELAAWRRHQPAVLETSASFRLTHEEALGYCNHCGACCEIASGRAQFPAVTPFPARWQGLFAAGLGRWHRFCPFLWERPPGGSLCAIHPWRPLACRVFEKEECDYLKKGLIP
;
A
#
# COMPACT_ATOMS: atom_id res chain seq x y z
N MET A 1 12.52 0.63 -23.50
CA MET A 1 11.18 0.77 -22.85
C MET A 1 11.12 -0.15 -21.64
N SER A 2 11.04 0.40 -20.43
CA SER A 2 10.97 -0.40 -19.19
C SER A 2 9.79 -1.36 -19.21
N PHE A 3 10.03 -2.60 -18.77
CA PHE A 3 9.03 -3.66 -18.62
C PHE A 3 7.81 -3.19 -17.80
N PHE A 4 8.03 -2.33 -16.80
CA PHE A 4 6.98 -1.73 -16.00
C PHE A 4 6.04 -0.86 -16.84
N VAL A 5 6.54 -0.04 -17.76
CA VAL A 5 5.69 0.88 -18.54
C VAL A 5 4.99 0.17 -19.70
N ARG A 6 5.59 -0.91 -20.25
CA ARG A 6 5.07 -1.62 -21.43
C ARG A 6 3.81 -2.45 -21.12
N LYS A 7 3.68 -2.98 -19.90
CA LYS A 7 2.47 -3.72 -19.45
C LYS A 7 1.29 -2.78 -19.12
N PHE A 8 1.55 -1.48 -18.97
CA PHE A 8 0.59 -0.49 -18.46
C PHE A 8 -0.25 0.19 -19.55
N ARG A 9 0.12 0.08 -20.83
CA ARG A 9 -0.49 0.85 -21.93
C ARG A 9 -1.59 0.11 -22.70
N GLN A 10 -1.97 -1.12 -22.29
CA GLN A 10 -2.75 -2.04 -23.13
C GLN A 10 -4.18 -2.38 -22.66
N SER A 11 -4.71 -1.81 -21.58
CA SER A 11 -6.07 -2.17 -21.12
C SER A 11 -7.05 -1.02 -21.22
N ASN A 12 -7.62 -0.83 -22.42
CA ASN A 12 -8.89 -0.13 -22.61
C ASN A 12 -10.00 -0.99 -22.02
N GLY A 13 -10.76 -0.42 -21.07
CA GLY A 13 -12.14 -0.77 -20.71
C GLY A 13 -12.47 -2.25 -20.49
N LYS A 14 -12.84 -2.60 -19.25
CA LYS A 14 -13.44 -3.89 -18.84
C LYS A 14 -12.44 -5.05 -18.72
N THR A 15 -11.74 -5.16 -17.57
CA THR A 15 -11.08 -6.37 -16.99
C THR A 15 -9.96 -6.06 -15.95
N TRP A 16 -9.83 -4.81 -15.43
CA TRP A 16 -8.67 -4.45 -14.61
C TRP A 16 -8.52 -5.27 -13.32
N LEU A 17 -9.63 -5.77 -12.75
CA LEU A 17 -9.66 -6.54 -11.49
C LEU A 17 -8.87 -7.85 -11.57
N ASN A 18 -8.70 -8.45 -12.76
CA ASN A 18 -8.13 -9.80 -12.88
C ASN A 18 -6.73 -9.88 -13.50
N ARG A 19 -6.20 -8.84 -14.15
CA ARG A 19 -4.94 -8.98 -14.94
C ARG A 19 -3.79 -8.03 -14.57
N ALA A 20 -4.01 -6.96 -13.81
CA ALA A 20 -2.95 -6.08 -13.33
C ALA A 20 -2.40 -6.46 -11.94
N ALA A 21 -3.05 -7.42 -11.25
CA ALA A 21 -3.01 -7.57 -9.79
C ALA A 21 -2.43 -8.91 -9.28
N MET A 22 -1.54 -9.57 -10.02
CA MET A 22 -0.77 -10.66 -9.42
C MET A 22 0.53 -10.09 -8.86
N ALA A 23 0.61 -9.98 -7.52
CA ALA A 23 1.88 -9.81 -6.82
C ALA A 23 2.92 -10.79 -7.42
N PRO A 24 4.20 -10.42 -7.55
CA PRO A 24 5.20 -11.35 -8.05
C PRO A 24 5.26 -12.55 -7.10
N ARG A 25 4.55 -13.63 -7.45
CA ARG A 25 4.43 -14.81 -6.59
C ARG A 25 5.61 -15.76 -6.82
N HIS A 26 6.18 -15.74 -8.02
CA HIS A 26 7.26 -16.65 -8.36
C HIS A 26 8.62 -16.09 -7.93
N PRO A 27 9.48 -16.88 -7.25
CA PRO A 27 10.79 -16.42 -6.79
C PRO A 27 11.68 -15.84 -7.89
N SER A 28 11.55 -16.31 -9.13
CA SER A 28 12.33 -15.75 -10.26
C SER A 28 11.94 -14.32 -10.61
N GLU A 29 10.66 -13.95 -10.49
CA GLU A 29 10.15 -12.60 -10.74
C GLU A 29 10.60 -11.64 -9.65
N ILE A 30 10.49 -12.06 -8.38
CA ILE A 30 10.99 -11.31 -7.24
C ILE A 30 12.50 -11.05 -7.40
N ARG A 31 13.27 -12.09 -7.73
CA ARG A 31 14.72 -11.96 -7.99
C ARG A 31 15.02 -11.01 -9.15
N ARG A 32 14.20 -11.01 -10.20
CA ARG A 32 14.33 -10.10 -11.35
C ARG A 32 14.09 -8.65 -10.96
N ILE A 33 13.04 -8.36 -10.19
CA ILE A 33 12.75 -6.99 -9.72
C ILE A 33 13.88 -6.50 -8.81
N ALA A 34 14.31 -7.34 -7.86
CA ALA A 34 15.33 -6.97 -6.89
C ALA A 34 16.74 -6.82 -7.50
N ARG A 35 17.00 -7.38 -8.70
CA ARG A 35 18.27 -7.20 -9.42
C ARG A 35 18.57 -5.73 -9.76
N GLY A 36 17.56 -4.85 -9.80
CA GLY A 36 17.76 -3.42 -9.99
C GLY A 36 18.42 -2.69 -8.81
N TYR A 37 18.66 -3.36 -7.68
CA TYR A 37 19.44 -2.82 -6.56
C TYR A 37 20.83 -3.44 -6.56
N GLU A 38 21.86 -2.62 -6.73
CA GLU A 38 23.27 -3.04 -6.69
C GLU A 38 23.68 -3.49 -5.29
N ASN A 39 23.28 -2.72 -4.27
CA ASN A 39 23.54 -3.04 -2.88
C ASN A 39 22.82 -4.34 -2.44
N ARG A 40 23.58 -5.33 -1.99
CA ARG A 40 23.07 -6.64 -1.59
C ARG A 40 22.06 -6.59 -0.44
N SER A 41 22.23 -5.67 0.51
CA SER A 41 21.30 -5.50 1.63
C SER A 41 19.94 -4.97 1.17
N LEU A 42 19.94 -3.92 0.33
CA LEU A 42 18.72 -3.36 -0.25
C LEU A 42 17.99 -4.37 -1.13
N ARG A 43 18.75 -5.14 -1.93
CA ARG A 43 18.22 -6.24 -2.73
C ARG A 43 17.49 -7.27 -1.87
N ARG A 44 18.11 -7.75 -0.78
CA ARG A 44 17.49 -8.73 0.13
C ARG A 44 16.24 -8.17 0.79
N MET A 45 16.26 -6.90 1.21
CA MET A 45 15.10 -6.22 1.80
C MET A 45 13.90 -6.24 0.86
N VAL A 46 14.09 -5.87 -0.40
CA VAL A 46 13.02 -5.88 -1.40
C VAL A 46 12.54 -7.29 -1.70
N GLN A 47 13.46 -8.27 -1.78
CA GLN A 47 13.08 -9.68 -1.96
C GLN A 47 12.21 -10.19 -0.81
N GLN A 48 12.62 -9.91 0.43
CA GLN A 48 11.90 -10.32 1.62
C GLN A 48 10.50 -9.69 1.69
N ALA A 49 10.39 -8.40 1.36
CA ALA A 49 9.11 -7.72 1.32
C ALA A 49 8.20 -8.31 0.24
N LEU A 50 8.67 -8.43 -1.00
CA LEU A 50 7.89 -8.96 -2.12
C LEU A 50 7.50 -10.43 -1.98
N ALA A 51 8.24 -11.21 -1.18
CA ALA A 51 7.88 -12.59 -0.87
C ALA A 51 6.66 -12.70 0.06
N SER A 52 6.30 -11.62 0.77
CA SER A 52 5.14 -11.62 1.64
C SER A 52 3.84 -11.48 0.83
N PRO A 53 2.82 -12.32 1.09
CA PRO A 53 1.53 -12.19 0.44
C PRO A 53 0.75 -10.93 0.87
N TYR A 54 1.18 -10.26 1.95
CA TYR A 54 0.57 -9.05 2.48
C TYR A 54 1.24 -7.76 1.98
N PHE A 55 2.34 -7.87 1.21
CA PHE A 55 2.99 -6.69 0.65
C PHE A 55 2.01 -5.98 -0.30
N PRO A 56 1.86 -4.64 -0.20
CA PRO A 56 0.85 -3.88 -0.94
C PRO A 56 1.23 -3.66 -2.40
N TRP A 57 1.43 -4.75 -3.15
CA TRP A 57 1.89 -4.71 -4.53
C TRP A 57 0.86 -4.06 -5.44
N PHE A 58 -0.41 -4.46 -5.31
CA PHE A 58 -1.51 -3.90 -6.10
C PHE A 58 -1.56 -2.37 -5.95
N PHE A 59 -1.49 -1.89 -4.71
CA PHE A 59 -1.55 -0.47 -4.39
C PHE A 59 -0.29 0.29 -4.82
N LEU A 60 0.89 -0.35 -4.78
CA LEU A 60 2.12 0.23 -5.32
C LEU A 60 2.03 0.40 -6.85
N VAL A 61 1.52 -0.61 -7.56
CA VAL A 61 1.30 -0.54 -9.01
C VAL A 61 0.31 0.57 -9.34
N ARG A 62 -0.82 0.63 -8.63
CA ARG A 62 -1.83 1.69 -8.80
C ARG A 62 -1.28 3.07 -8.48
N ASN A 63 -0.46 3.20 -7.43
CA ASN A 63 0.26 4.44 -7.15
C ASN A 63 1.09 4.87 -8.36
N LEU A 64 1.89 3.99 -8.97
CA LEU A 64 2.70 4.33 -10.14
C LEU A 64 1.83 4.72 -11.34
N GLN A 65 0.66 4.07 -11.53
CA GLN A 65 -0.32 4.45 -12.56
C GLN A 65 -0.83 5.87 -12.32
N ASN A 66 -1.25 6.18 -11.10
CA ASN A 66 -1.75 7.51 -10.74
C ASN A 66 -0.68 8.59 -10.96
N LEU A 67 0.60 8.31 -10.66
CA LEU A 67 1.68 9.26 -10.93
C LEU A 67 1.81 9.61 -12.42
N THR A 68 1.41 8.73 -13.34
CA THR A 68 1.54 9.03 -14.78
C THR A 68 0.65 10.17 -15.25
N SER A 69 -0.43 10.50 -14.52
CA SER A 69 -1.27 11.65 -14.82
C SER A 69 -0.70 12.96 -14.24
N GLU A 70 0.19 12.89 -13.25
CA GLU A 70 0.72 14.06 -12.56
C GLU A 70 1.72 14.87 -13.42
N PRO A 71 1.55 16.21 -13.56
CA PRO A 71 2.45 17.03 -14.35
C PRO A 71 3.92 16.95 -13.92
N ARG A 72 4.18 16.93 -12.60
CA ARG A 72 5.55 16.86 -12.08
C ARG A 72 6.25 15.55 -12.42
N TRP A 73 5.51 14.42 -12.41
CA TRP A 73 6.05 13.12 -12.82
C TRP A 73 6.27 13.05 -14.33
N ARG A 74 5.31 13.56 -15.13
CA ARG A 74 5.42 13.61 -16.60
C ARG A 74 6.59 14.45 -17.11
N ARG A 75 7.06 15.43 -16.34
CA ARG A 75 8.26 16.23 -16.68
C ARG A 75 9.58 15.51 -16.39
N LEU A 76 9.59 14.45 -15.59
CA LEU A 76 10.82 13.71 -15.31
C LEU A 76 11.29 12.92 -16.54
N PRO A 77 12.60 12.92 -16.85
CA PRO A 77 13.21 11.97 -17.77
C PRO A 77 12.90 10.52 -17.37
N ILE A 78 12.83 9.62 -18.36
CA ILE A 78 12.48 8.21 -18.14
C ILE A 78 13.38 7.55 -17.08
N ARG A 79 14.70 7.78 -17.16
CA ARG A 79 15.65 7.25 -16.17
C ARG A 79 15.36 7.72 -14.74
N LEU A 80 14.95 8.98 -14.55
CA LEU A 80 14.58 9.49 -13.23
C LEU A 80 13.26 8.90 -12.72
N ARG A 81 12.31 8.59 -13.61
CA ARG A 81 11.09 7.86 -13.23
C ARG A 81 11.40 6.44 -12.76
N GLU A 82 12.35 5.77 -13.43
CA GLU A 82 12.82 4.44 -13.03
C GLU A 82 13.47 4.48 -11.65
N VAL A 83 14.41 5.39 -11.44
CA VAL A 83 15.06 5.59 -10.13
C VAL A 83 14.03 5.94 -9.05
N ALA A 84 13.07 6.82 -9.34
CA ALA A 84 12.00 7.17 -8.40
C ALA A 84 11.09 5.98 -8.07
N SER A 85 10.75 5.14 -9.06
CA SER A 85 9.92 3.95 -8.87
C SER A 85 10.64 2.89 -8.01
N MET A 86 11.94 2.71 -8.23
CA MET A 86 12.78 1.85 -7.41
C MET A 86 12.89 2.38 -5.98
N ARG A 87 13.08 3.69 -5.82
CA ARG A 87 13.09 4.32 -4.49
C ARG A 87 11.75 4.13 -3.76
N LEU A 88 10.63 4.31 -4.43
CA LEU A 88 9.28 4.06 -3.87
C LEU A 88 9.14 2.62 -3.38
N LEU A 89 9.53 1.64 -4.20
CA LEU A 89 9.50 0.22 -3.84
C LEU A 89 10.37 -0.04 -2.60
N LEU A 90 11.59 0.48 -2.57
CA LEU A 90 12.50 0.31 -1.44
C LEU A 90 11.96 0.94 -0.14
N GLU A 91 11.48 2.18 -0.19
CA GLU A 91 10.90 2.88 0.97
C GLU A 91 9.68 2.10 1.51
N ARG A 92 8.83 1.58 0.60
CA ARG A 92 7.71 0.70 0.96
C ARG A 92 8.15 -0.62 1.55
N SER A 93 9.15 -1.29 0.96
CA SER A 93 9.70 -2.54 1.48
C SER A 93 10.29 -2.36 2.88
N ARG A 94 11.03 -1.27 3.10
CA ARG A 94 11.61 -0.95 4.40
C ARG A 94 10.52 -0.77 5.45
N PHE A 95 9.55 0.11 5.19
CA PHE A 95 8.47 0.38 6.13
C PHE A 95 7.60 -0.86 6.38
N PHE A 96 7.28 -1.61 5.33
CA PHE A 96 6.51 -2.84 5.42
C PHE A 96 7.18 -3.87 6.34
N LEU A 97 8.48 -4.10 6.19
CA LEU A 97 9.22 -5.05 7.03
C LEU A 97 9.35 -4.59 8.47
N GLU A 98 9.54 -3.28 8.69
CA GLU A 98 9.53 -2.68 10.02
C GLU A 98 8.19 -2.89 10.72
N LEU A 99 7.08 -2.64 10.01
CA LEU A 99 5.72 -2.84 10.50
C LEU A 99 5.40 -4.33 10.73
N ALA A 100 5.83 -5.20 9.84
CA ALA A 100 5.66 -6.65 9.98
C ALA A 100 6.45 -7.19 11.18
N ALA A 101 7.67 -6.69 11.40
CA ALA A 101 8.47 -7.07 12.56
C ALA A 101 7.80 -6.62 13.86
N TRP A 102 7.32 -5.37 13.93
CA TRP A 102 6.57 -4.87 15.09
C TRP A 102 5.31 -5.71 15.36
N ARG A 103 4.51 -6.02 14.32
CA ARG A 103 3.28 -6.82 14.47
C ARG A 103 3.52 -8.20 15.07
N ARG A 104 4.66 -8.84 14.77
CA ARG A 104 5.01 -10.15 15.35
C ARG A 104 5.21 -10.12 16.87
N HIS A 105 5.52 -8.95 17.44
CA HIS A 105 5.76 -8.78 18.87
C HIS A 105 4.54 -8.22 19.61
N GLN A 106 3.40 -8.04 18.94
CA GLN A 106 2.18 -7.57 19.60
C GLN A 106 1.42 -8.77 20.19
N PRO A 107 1.21 -8.82 21.53
CA PRO A 107 0.50 -9.93 22.16
C PRO A 107 -0.91 -10.05 21.58
N ALA A 108 -1.22 -11.23 21.03
CA ALA A 108 -2.53 -11.67 20.60
C ALA A 108 -3.42 -10.66 19.81
N VAL A 109 -2.82 -9.89 18.89
CA VAL A 109 -3.52 -9.53 17.62
C VAL A 109 -3.43 -10.71 16.62
N LEU A 110 -2.95 -11.88 17.10
CA LEU A 110 -2.84 -13.14 16.38
C LEU A 110 -4.19 -13.85 16.19
N GLU A 111 -5.24 -13.53 16.97
CA GLU A 111 -6.58 -14.09 16.72
C GLU A 111 -7.37 -13.34 15.63
N THR A 112 -6.94 -12.13 15.27
CA THR A 112 -7.68 -11.24 14.34
C THR A 112 -7.30 -11.37 12.87
N SER A 113 -6.38 -12.27 12.48
CA SER A 113 -6.12 -12.53 11.05
C SER A 113 -7.05 -13.59 10.45
N ALA A 114 -7.56 -14.52 11.27
CA ALA A 114 -8.58 -15.49 10.87
C ALA A 114 -9.98 -15.10 11.40
N SER A 115 -10.05 -14.38 12.51
CA SER A 115 -11.28 -13.84 13.10
C SER A 115 -11.29 -12.31 12.94
N PHE A 116 -11.41 -11.83 11.70
CA PHE A 116 -12.10 -10.55 11.53
C PHE A 116 -13.54 -10.81 11.98
N ARG A 117 -13.82 -10.63 13.28
CA ARG A 117 -15.16 -10.16 13.66
C ARG A 117 -15.40 -8.98 12.73
N LEU A 118 -16.50 -9.00 11.98
CA LEU A 118 -16.89 -7.92 11.08
C LEU A 118 -16.45 -6.60 11.74
N THR A 119 -15.52 -5.89 11.12
CA THR A 119 -15.26 -4.51 11.55
C THR A 119 -16.61 -3.82 11.62
N HIS A 120 -16.77 -2.85 12.52
CA HIS A 120 -18.03 -2.11 12.64
C HIS A 120 -18.53 -1.66 11.24
N GLU A 121 -17.61 -1.30 10.36
CA GLU A 121 -17.85 -0.92 8.98
C GLU A 121 -18.28 -2.06 8.04
N GLU A 122 -17.77 -3.28 8.24
CA GLU A 122 -18.27 -4.50 7.58
C GLU A 122 -19.65 -4.89 8.12
N ALA A 123 -19.88 -4.73 9.43
CA ALA A 123 -21.18 -4.98 10.07
C ALA A 123 -22.25 -3.98 9.58
N LEU A 124 -21.83 -2.74 9.30
CA LEU A 124 -22.64 -1.71 8.65
C LEU A 124 -22.70 -1.86 7.12
N GLY A 125 -22.02 -2.86 6.54
CA GLY A 125 -22.16 -3.25 5.14
C GLY A 125 -21.53 -2.31 4.10
N TYR A 126 -20.75 -1.29 4.48
CA TYR A 126 -20.17 -0.33 3.51
C TYR A 126 -18.68 -0.56 3.20
N CYS A 127 -17.96 -1.29 4.05
CA CYS A 127 -16.57 -1.67 3.79
C CYS A 127 -16.50 -2.95 2.94
N ASN A 128 -15.93 -2.85 1.74
CA ASN A 128 -15.66 -4.00 0.87
C ASN A 128 -14.14 -4.27 0.72
N HIS A 129 -13.33 -3.77 1.65
CA HIS A 129 -11.88 -3.86 1.63
C HIS A 129 -11.20 -3.35 0.36
N CYS A 130 -11.81 -2.47 -0.44
CA CYS A 130 -11.20 -1.97 -1.68
C CYS A 130 -9.93 -1.12 -1.46
N GLY A 131 -9.72 -0.59 -0.26
CA GLY A 131 -8.56 0.23 0.11
C GLY A 131 -8.66 1.69 -0.32
N ALA A 132 -9.79 2.14 -0.89
CA ALA A 132 -10.00 3.53 -1.30
C ALA A 132 -9.75 4.55 -0.17
N CYS A 133 -10.21 4.26 1.05
CA CYS A 133 -9.97 5.10 2.23
C CYS A 133 -8.48 5.22 2.62
N CYS A 134 -7.64 4.30 2.12
CA CYS A 134 -6.21 4.27 2.36
C CYS A 134 -5.41 4.81 1.17
N GLU A 135 -6.04 5.23 0.07
CA GLU A 135 -5.39 5.97 -1.03
C GLU A 135 -5.32 7.48 -0.74
N ILE A 136 -5.66 7.87 0.49
CA ILE A 136 -5.36 9.17 1.04
C ILE A 136 -3.89 9.14 1.50
N ALA A 137 -3.04 9.95 0.88
CA ALA A 137 -1.59 9.96 1.15
C ALA A 137 -1.23 10.51 2.55
N SER A 138 -2.17 11.19 3.20
CA SER A 138 -2.01 11.82 4.50
C SER A 138 -3.35 12.04 5.20
N GLY A 139 -3.35 12.13 6.53
CA GLY A 139 -4.54 12.52 7.30
C GLY A 139 -4.17 13.16 8.64
N ARG A 140 -5.18 13.58 9.41
CA ARG A 140 -4.93 14.09 10.77
C ARG A 140 -4.44 12.96 11.66
N ALA A 141 -3.18 13.03 12.11
CA ALA A 141 -2.53 12.03 12.96
C ALA A 141 -2.99 12.10 14.43
N GLN A 142 -4.30 12.15 14.66
CA GLN A 142 -4.87 12.06 16.00
C GLN A 142 -5.07 10.58 16.35
N PHE A 143 -4.07 9.98 16.97
CA PHE A 143 -4.12 8.59 17.42
C PHE A 143 -4.71 8.48 18.84
N PRO A 144 -5.15 7.28 19.27
CA PRO A 144 -5.46 7.04 20.69
C PRO A 144 -4.29 7.46 21.59
N ALA A 145 -4.59 7.93 22.80
CA ALA A 145 -3.56 8.43 23.73
C ALA A 145 -2.46 7.39 24.02
N VAL A 146 -2.80 6.10 23.98
CA VAL A 146 -1.86 5.00 24.11
C VAL A 146 -1.79 4.23 22.79
N THR A 147 -0.67 4.34 22.08
CA THR A 147 -0.36 3.52 20.90
C THR A 147 0.87 2.65 21.17
N PRO A 148 0.84 1.34 20.86
CA PRO A 148 1.96 0.44 21.10
C PRO A 148 3.04 0.49 20.01
N PHE A 149 3.01 1.50 19.14
CA PHE A 149 3.98 1.67 18.04
C PHE A 149 4.74 3.00 18.14
N PRO A 150 5.89 3.13 17.45
CA PRO A 150 6.74 4.32 17.55
C PRO A 150 6.05 5.62 17.12
N ALA A 151 6.28 6.72 17.84
CA ALA A 151 5.73 8.04 17.53
C ALA A 151 6.02 8.51 16.08
N ARG A 152 7.17 8.14 15.51
CA ARG A 152 7.53 8.45 14.11
C ARG A 152 6.46 7.98 13.11
N TRP A 153 5.75 6.90 13.40
CA TRP A 153 4.71 6.37 12.53
C TRP A 153 3.47 7.26 12.48
N GLN A 154 3.18 7.98 13.56
CA GLN A 154 2.12 8.98 13.57
C GLN A 154 2.47 10.12 12.59
N GLY A 155 3.74 10.56 12.59
CA GLY A 155 4.25 11.51 11.61
C GLY A 155 4.15 10.99 10.17
N LEU A 156 4.45 9.71 9.94
CA LEU A 156 4.29 9.09 8.61
C LEU A 156 2.83 8.99 8.16
N PHE A 157 1.86 8.88 9.08
CA PHE A 157 0.45 8.98 8.72
C PHE A 157 0.09 10.39 8.23
N ALA A 158 0.58 11.43 8.91
CA ALA A 158 0.29 12.81 8.56
C ALA A 158 1.03 13.30 7.31
N ALA A 159 2.27 12.86 7.10
CA ALA A 159 3.13 13.34 6.02
C ALA A 159 3.27 12.36 4.84
N GLY A 160 2.77 11.14 5.00
CA GLY A 160 3.06 10.02 4.10
C GLY A 160 4.50 9.52 4.22
N LEU A 161 4.90 8.59 3.35
CA LEU A 161 6.31 8.15 3.22
C LEU A 161 7.17 9.11 2.39
N GLY A 162 6.63 10.29 2.06
CA GLY A 162 7.31 11.32 1.27
C GLY A 162 6.86 11.38 -0.18
N ARG A 163 7.75 11.89 -1.03
CA ARG A 163 7.42 12.26 -2.41
C ARG A 163 6.95 11.03 -3.22
N TRP A 164 5.93 11.24 -4.04
CA TRP A 164 5.35 10.25 -4.96
C TRP A 164 4.56 9.10 -4.32
N HIS A 165 4.51 9.02 -2.99
CA HIS A 165 3.65 8.07 -2.29
C HIS A 165 2.18 8.55 -2.31
N ARG A 166 1.26 7.68 -2.70
CA ARG A 166 -0.19 7.98 -2.86
C ARG A 166 -1.11 7.11 -2.04
N PHE A 167 -0.56 6.34 -1.11
CA PHE A 167 -1.37 5.50 -0.23
C PHE A 167 -0.73 5.40 1.15
N CYS A 168 -1.58 5.09 2.12
CA CYS A 168 -1.27 4.99 3.53
C CYS A 168 -0.09 4.03 3.78
N PRO A 169 0.88 4.40 4.63
CA PRO A 169 1.99 3.53 5.00
C PRO A 169 1.55 2.20 5.62
N PHE A 170 0.43 2.18 6.33
CA PHE A 170 -0.09 1.00 7.04
C PHE A 170 -1.02 0.11 6.22
N LEU A 171 -1.23 0.41 4.94
CA LEU A 171 -2.04 -0.44 4.08
C LEU A 171 -1.26 -1.71 3.75
N TRP A 172 -1.87 -2.86 4.04
CA TRP A 172 -1.44 -4.19 3.59
C TRP A 172 -2.42 -4.74 2.57
N GLU A 173 -1.95 -5.66 1.75
CA GLU A 173 -2.80 -6.43 0.83
C GLU A 173 -3.39 -7.63 1.56
N ARG A 174 -4.67 -7.94 1.31
CA ARG A 174 -5.34 -9.15 1.81
C ARG A 174 -5.46 -10.16 0.68
N PRO A 175 -4.89 -11.38 0.76
CA PRO A 175 -5.17 -12.44 -0.19
C PRO A 175 -6.61 -12.98 -0.02
N PRO A 176 -7.35 -13.32 -1.09
CA PRO A 176 -6.97 -13.29 -2.51
C PRO A 176 -7.10 -11.91 -3.18
N GLY A 177 -7.66 -10.92 -2.49
CA GLY A 177 -7.72 -9.53 -2.93
C GLY A 177 -8.28 -8.61 -1.84
N GLY A 178 -7.96 -7.32 -1.93
CA GLY A 178 -8.43 -6.30 -0.99
C GLY A 178 -7.32 -5.75 -0.08
N SER A 179 -7.73 -4.98 0.91
CA SER A 179 -6.86 -4.23 1.81
C SER A 179 -7.10 -4.57 3.27
N LEU A 180 -6.04 -4.43 4.05
CA LEU A 180 -6.02 -4.59 5.49
C LEU A 180 -5.30 -3.39 6.12
N CYS A 181 -5.86 -2.85 7.21
CA CYS A 181 -5.14 -1.89 8.04
C CYS A 181 -4.21 -2.64 9.01
N ALA A 182 -2.90 -2.52 8.79
CA ALA A 182 -1.91 -3.25 9.57
C ALA A 182 -1.78 -2.77 11.03
N ILE A 183 -2.33 -1.61 11.37
CA ILE A 183 -2.33 -1.05 12.73
C ILE A 183 -3.72 -1.10 13.38
N HIS A 184 -4.68 -1.83 12.83
CA HIS A 184 -5.96 -2.04 13.50
C HIS A 184 -5.74 -2.75 14.85
N PRO A 185 -6.38 -2.34 15.97
CA PRO A 185 -7.41 -1.28 16.09
C PRO A 185 -6.88 0.14 16.35
N TRP A 186 -5.57 0.34 16.46
CA TRP A 186 -4.91 1.61 16.77
C TRP A 186 -4.87 2.63 15.61
N ARG A 187 -5.80 2.55 14.66
CA ARG A 187 -5.95 3.53 13.59
C ARG A 187 -6.33 4.93 14.15
N PRO A 188 -5.92 6.02 13.48
CA PRO A 188 -6.20 7.38 13.94
C PRO A 188 -7.68 7.70 13.88
N LEU A 189 -8.12 8.71 14.65
CA LEU A 189 -9.51 9.15 14.75
C LEU A 189 -10.10 9.45 13.37
N ALA A 190 -9.34 10.09 12.48
CA ALA A 190 -9.76 10.36 11.10
C ALA A 190 -10.19 9.09 10.33
N CYS A 191 -9.57 7.93 10.62
CA CYS A 191 -9.97 6.65 10.03
C CYS A 191 -11.12 5.96 10.79
N ARG A 192 -11.42 6.38 12.02
CA ARG A 192 -12.50 5.81 12.85
C ARG A 192 -13.83 6.51 12.61
N VAL A 193 -13.78 7.82 12.32
CA VAL A 193 -14.94 8.63 11.92
C VAL A 193 -15.23 8.56 10.43
N PHE A 194 -14.46 7.74 9.68
CA PHE A 194 -14.66 7.56 8.25
C PHE A 194 -15.88 6.66 8.03
N GLU A 195 -16.97 7.24 7.55
CA GLU A 195 -18.27 6.59 7.46
C GLU A 195 -18.61 6.22 6.02
N LYS A 196 -19.87 5.83 5.80
CA LYS A 196 -20.34 5.31 4.53
C LYS A 196 -20.32 6.40 3.45
N GLU A 197 -20.67 7.62 3.83
CA GLU A 197 -20.78 8.79 2.96
C GLU A 197 -19.43 9.15 2.35
N GLU A 198 -18.36 9.24 3.16
CA GLU A 198 -17.00 9.47 2.65
C GLU A 198 -16.52 8.29 1.79
N CYS A 199 -16.87 7.06 2.18
CA CYS A 199 -16.55 5.86 1.41
C CYS A 199 -17.16 5.92 0.01
N ASP A 200 -18.44 6.27 -0.08
CA ASP A 200 -19.17 6.35 -1.34
C ASP A 200 -18.69 7.52 -2.19
N TYR A 201 -18.36 8.67 -1.58
CA TYR A 201 -17.74 9.81 -2.27
C TYR A 201 -16.39 9.42 -2.89
N LEU A 202 -15.48 8.81 -2.11
CA LEU A 202 -14.17 8.41 -2.62
C LEU A 202 -14.26 7.32 -3.68
N LYS A 203 -15.18 6.35 -3.53
CA LYS A 203 -15.41 5.32 -4.56
C LYS A 203 -15.89 5.94 -5.88
N LYS A 204 -16.79 6.93 -5.83
CA LYS A 204 -17.28 7.65 -7.02
C LYS A 204 -16.19 8.47 -7.71
N GLY A 205 -15.24 9.02 -6.96
CA GLY A 205 -14.11 9.78 -7.52
C GLY A 205 -12.94 8.93 -8.02
N LEU A 206 -12.84 7.66 -7.59
CA LEU A 206 -11.74 6.74 -7.92
C LEU A 206 -12.09 5.71 -9.00
N ILE A 207 -13.37 5.63 -9.39
CA ILE A 207 -13.87 4.83 -10.51
C ILE A 207 -14.30 5.83 -11.59
N PRO A 208 -13.55 5.96 -12.70
CA PRO A 208 -14.05 6.68 -13.87
C PRO A 208 -15.27 5.99 -14.48
#